data_AF-A0A3D3A3T0-F1
#
_entry.id   AF-A0A3D3A3T0-F1
#
_cell.length_a   1.000
_cell.length_b   1.000
_cell.length_c   1.000
_cell.angle_alpha   90.00
_cell.angle_beta   90.00
_cell.angle_gamma   90.00
#
_symmetry.space_group_name_H-M   'P 1'
#
loop_
_entity.id
_entity.type
_entity.pdbx_description
1 polymer ?
#
loop_
_entity_poly.entity_id
_entity_poly.type
_entity_poly.pdbx_seq_one_letter_code
_entity_poly.pdbx_strand_id
1 'polypeptide(L)'
;EALIWATVVAGSLRMLIVEPFTIPTPSMEGSMLVGDYLIVSKMSYGAKLPRTPFTMPFVHNALPGGLTPSYTSWFSLPNLRLPGFRDVERYDAVVFSFPHGDTVYVDPNLVGHDYYALLRRDGIRRAGGDVQTFALNPERYLKEARAKATKNPGLRARPVDKMENYVKRCVGLPGETVSVVEGQLHINGEPVDNPESLQMEYRVVFANQAEAQNAFRKLGLTKLDLGPVSAIPEGIAAVMALTEREVNAMNTLASMVEPMSNAHRRGRLEMFPNVWGEEFNQWDPDNFGPVMLPKEGMTIDLTPRNMNLYRRWITAYEDHSLEELPNGEIRIDDELATEYTFGMDGYWMMGDNRHRSADSRMWGFVPEDHIVGCATFTWFSKQNEAQHGESKIRWDRVMRPVE
;
A
#
# COMPACT_ATOMS: atom_id res chain seq x y z
N GLU A 1 -27.77 -25.68 18.48
CA GLU A 1 -28.58 -24.90 17.51
C GLU A 1 -28.29 -23.39 17.58
N ALA A 2 -28.57 -22.70 18.69
CA ALA A 2 -28.34 -21.26 18.82
C ALA A 2 -26.90 -20.79 18.47
N LEU A 3 -25.88 -21.56 18.86
CA LEU A 3 -24.48 -21.25 18.53
C LEU A 3 -24.19 -21.32 17.02
N ILE A 4 -24.82 -22.25 16.32
CA ILE A 4 -24.69 -22.40 14.87
C ILE A 4 -25.33 -21.19 14.19
N TRP A 5 -26.56 -20.83 14.60
CA TRP A 5 -27.24 -19.66 14.08
C TRP A 5 -26.47 -18.36 14.35
N ALA A 6 -25.99 -18.16 15.57
CA ALA A 6 -25.17 -17.00 15.91
C ALA A 6 -23.89 -16.94 15.06
N THR A 7 -23.24 -18.08 14.82
CA THR A 7 -22.05 -18.17 13.96
C THR A 7 -22.36 -17.83 12.51
N VAL A 8 -23.46 -18.35 11.96
CA VAL A 8 -23.90 -18.06 10.59
C VAL A 8 -24.24 -16.58 10.45
N VAL A 9 -25.06 -16.03 11.34
CA VAL A 9 -25.48 -14.62 11.30
C VAL A 9 -24.28 -13.69 11.47
N ALA A 10 -23.45 -13.91 12.50
CA ALA A 10 -22.25 -13.10 12.72
C ALA A 10 -21.24 -13.25 11.57
N GLY A 11 -21.12 -14.46 11.01
CA GLY A 11 -20.31 -14.73 9.83
C GLY A 11 -20.79 -13.94 8.62
N SER A 12 -22.09 -13.99 8.30
CA SER A 12 -22.70 -13.24 7.19
C SER A 12 -22.60 -11.73 7.38
N LEU A 13 -22.86 -11.23 8.60
CA LEU A 13 -22.66 -9.81 8.93
C LEU A 13 -21.20 -9.40 8.72
N ARG A 14 -20.26 -10.22 9.20
CA ARG A 14 -18.82 -9.95 9.03
C ARG A 14 -18.39 -9.95 7.57
N MET A 15 -18.96 -10.89 6.83
CA MET A 15 -18.65 -11.13 5.44
C MET A 15 -19.15 -10.02 4.53
N LEU A 16 -20.40 -9.58 4.70
CA LEU A 16 -21.06 -8.66 3.78
C LEU A 16 -21.16 -7.22 4.29
N ILE A 17 -21.24 -7.00 5.61
CA ILE A 17 -21.64 -5.70 6.13
C ILE A 17 -20.46 -4.96 6.77
N VAL A 18 -19.86 -5.55 7.80
CA VAL A 18 -18.85 -4.89 8.62
C VAL A 18 -17.73 -5.83 8.99
N GLU A 19 -16.47 -5.41 8.87
CA GLU A 19 -15.35 -6.19 9.37
C GLU A 19 -14.41 -5.37 10.28
N PRO A 20 -14.01 -5.90 11.44
CA PRO A 20 -13.03 -5.25 12.29
C PRO A 20 -11.61 -5.48 11.77
N PHE A 21 -10.80 -4.43 11.75
CA PHE A 21 -9.38 -4.46 11.39
C PHE A 21 -8.52 -3.85 12.50
N THR A 22 -7.25 -4.22 12.56
CA THR A 22 -6.28 -3.59 13.46
C THR A 22 -5.22 -2.89 12.63
N ILE A 23 -4.76 -1.71 13.06
CA ILE A 23 -3.63 -1.00 12.46
C ILE A 23 -2.32 -1.51 13.04
N PRO A 24 -1.47 -2.21 12.25
CA PRO A 24 -0.24 -2.79 12.75
C PRO A 24 1.00 -1.92 12.49
N THR A 25 0.92 -0.95 11.56
CA THR A 25 2.07 -0.16 11.08
C THR A 25 1.77 1.34 11.07
N PRO A 26 2.79 2.21 11.21
CA PRO A 26 2.63 3.66 11.31
C PRO A 26 2.38 4.36 9.97
N SER A 27 2.08 3.61 8.91
CA SER A 27 1.85 4.18 7.58
C SER A 27 0.67 5.16 7.50
N MET A 28 -0.24 5.11 8.49
CA MET A 28 -1.40 5.99 8.62
C MET A 28 -1.35 6.85 9.89
N GLU A 29 -0.18 6.94 10.56
CA GLU A 29 -0.05 7.46 11.94
C GLU A 29 -0.56 8.91 12.11
N GLY A 30 -0.68 9.69 11.03
CA GLY A 30 -1.29 11.01 11.11
C GLY A 30 -2.80 11.03 11.42
N SER A 31 -3.55 9.97 11.10
CA SER A 31 -5.00 9.89 11.35
C SER A 31 -5.43 8.61 12.07
N MET A 32 -4.81 7.47 11.73
CA MET A 32 -5.10 6.14 12.26
C MET A 32 -3.83 5.57 12.90
N LEU A 33 -3.81 5.52 14.23
CA LEU A 33 -2.61 5.19 15.00
C LEU A 33 -2.38 3.68 15.08
N VAL A 34 -1.13 3.25 15.15
CA VAL A 34 -0.79 1.86 15.46
C VAL A 34 -1.49 1.40 16.74
N GLY A 35 -2.19 0.27 16.67
CA GLY A 35 -3.00 -0.27 17.77
C GLY A 35 -4.44 0.24 17.83
N ASP A 36 -4.87 1.05 16.86
CA ASP A 36 -6.28 1.30 16.59
C ASP A 36 -6.95 0.05 16.02
N TYR A 37 -8.18 -0.19 16.44
CA TYR A 37 -9.07 -1.19 15.90
C TYR A 37 -10.22 -0.50 15.18
N LEU A 38 -10.26 -0.65 13.87
CA LEU A 38 -11.19 0.02 12.98
C LEU A 38 -12.38 -0.86 12.65
N ILE A 39 -13.53 -0.23 12.45
CA ILE A 39 -14.69 -0.83 11.82
C ILE A 39 -14.73 -0.40 10.36
N VAL A 40 -14.72 -1.39 9.47
CA VAL A 40 -14.81 -1.18 8.03
C VAL A 40 -16.23 -1.49 7.56
N SER A 41 -16.86 -0.52 6.92
CA SER A 41 -18.12 -0.68 6.22
C SER A 41 -17.87 -1.19 4.80
N LYS A 42 -18.24 -2.44 4.53
CA LYS A 42 -18.19 -3.04 3.20
C LYS A 42 -19.32 -2.55 2.30
N MET A 43 -20.44 -2.17 2.91
CA MET A 43 -21.61 -1.65 2.18
C MET A 43 -21.39 -0.23 1.64
N SER A 44 -20.43 0.53 2.18
CA SER A 44 -20.14 1.88 1.68
C SER A 44 -19.94 1.87 0.17
N TYR A 45 -19.04 1.01 -0.32
CA TYR A 45 -18.72 0.84 -1.75
C TYR A 45 -19.37 -0.40 -2.36
N GLY A 46 -20.34 -1.00 -1.69
CA GLY A 46 -20.95 -2.24 -2.13
C GLY A 46 -20.17 -3.48 -1.69
N ALA A 47 -20.87 -4.41 -1.03
CA ALA A 47 -20.24 -5.60 -0.52
C ALA A 47 -19.86 -6.57 -1.64
N LYS A 48 -18.62 -7.05 -1.62
CA LYS A 48 -18.18 -8.13 -2.51
C LYS A 48 -18.74 -9.46 -2.05
N LEU A 49 -19.29 -10.23 -2.99
CA LEU A 49 -19.54 -11.64 -2.76
C LEU A 49 -18.19 -12.38 -2.65
N PRO A 50 -18.08 -13.39 -1.78
CA PRO A 50 -16.84 -14.13 -1.62
C PRO A 50 -16.47 -14.82 -2.93
N ARG A 51 -15.23 -14.72 -3.39
CA ARG A 51 -14.76 -15.65 -4.42
C ARG A 51 -14.68 -17.06 -3.86
N THR A 52 -14.38 -17.19 -2.57
CA THR A 52 -14.24 -18.48 -1.87
C THR A 52 -15.38 -18.71 -0.86
N PRO A 53 -16.57 -19.14 -1.30
CA PRO A 53 -17.75 -19.25 -0.42
C PRO A 53 -17.60 -20.31 0.69
N PHE A 54 -16.77 -21.32 0.46
CA PHE A 54 -16.48 -22.37 1.44
C PHE A 54 -15.18 -22.04 2.19
N THR A 55 -15.32 -21.28 3.28
CA THR A 55 -14.22 -20.88 4.16
C THR A 55 -14.60 -21.07 5.63
N MET A 56 -13.61 -21.34 6.48
CA MET A 56 -13.81 -21.47 7.92
C MET A 56 -14.22 -20.11 8.51
N PRO A 57 -15.35 -20.03 9.25
CA PRO A 57 -15.80 -18.79 9.85
C PRO A 57 -14.72 -18.15 10.73
N PHE A 58 -14.63 -16.82 10.62
CA PHE A 58 -13.73 -15.97 11.40
C PHE A 58 -12.23 -16.12 11.14
N VAL A 59 -11.82 -16.98 10.21
CA VAL A 59 -10.43 -17.17 9.80
C VAL A 59 -10.23 -16.57 8.41
N HIS A 60 -9.21 -15.72 8.26
CA HIS A 60 -9.01 -14.98 7.01
C HIS A 60 -8.34 -15.83 5.93
N ASN A 61 -7.10 -16.27 6.15
CA ASN A 61 -6.26 -16.89 5.13
C ASN A 61 -5.85 -18.35 5.46
N ALA A 62 -5.28 -18.60 6.64
CA ALA A 62 -4.79 -19.91 7.06
C ALA A 62 -5.34 -20.32 8.44
N LEU A 63 -5.48 -21.63 8.65
CA LEU A 63 -5.93 -22.18 9.92
C LEU A 63 -4.96 -21.82 11.06
N PRO A 64 -5.47 -21.55 12.27
CA PRO A 64 -4.63 -21.26 13.43
C PRO A 64 -3.57 -22.35 13.66
N GLY A 65 -2.31 -21.95 13.86
CA GLY A 65 -1.21 -22.87 14.15
C GLY A 65 -0.54 -23.50 12.92
N GLY A 66 -0.87 -23.07 11.69
CA GLY A 66 -0.20 -23.58 10.49
C GLY A 66 -0.38 -22.70 9.25
N LEU A 67 0.10 -23.22 8.11
CA LEU A 67 0.01 -22.59 6.79
C LEU A 67 -1.07 -23.28 5.91
N THR A 68 -1.94 -24.08 6.51
CA THR A 68 -3.04 -24.76 5.82
C THR A 68 -4.11 -23.73 5.44
N PRO A 69 -4.52 -23.61 4.16
CA PRO A 69 -5.57 -22.69 3.76
C PRO A 69 -6.86 -22.89 4.56
N SER A 70 -7.49 -21.78 4.94
CA SER A 70 -8.79 -21.77 5.64
C SER A 70 -10.00 -21.84 4.69
N TYR A 71 -9.77 -22.10 3.41
CA TYR A 71 -10.76 -22.10 2.34
C TYR A 71 -10.45 -23.22 1.34
N THR A 72 -11.47 -23.57 0.55
CA THR A 72 -11.33 -24.58 -0.51
C THR A 72 -11.23 -23.92 -1.89
N SER A 73 -10.43 -24.47 -2.80
CA SER A 73 -10.18 -23.89 -4.14
C SER A 73 -10.87 -24.61 -5.31
N TRP A 74 -11.64 -25.68 -5.05
CA TRP A 74 -12.34 -26.47 -6.08
C TRP A 74 -13.53 -25.72 -6.71
N PHE A 75 -13.99 -24.63 -6.08
CA PHE A 75 -15.08 -23.81 -6.56
C PHE A 75 -14.80 -22.34 -6.23
N SER A 76 -14.97 -21.46 -7.21
CA SER A 76 -14.85 -20.01 -7.05
C SER A 76 -16.01 -19.30 -7.74
N LEU A 77 -16.55 -18.28 -7.08
CA LEU A 77 -17.58 -17.42 -7.67
C LEU A 77 -16.95 -16.30 -8.52
N PRO A 78 -17.66 -15.80 -9.54
CA PRO A 78 -17.22 -14.63 -10.30
C PRO A 78 -17.16 -13.39 -9.41
N ASN A 79 -16.43 -12.37 -9.86
CA ASN A 79 -16.41 -11.05 -9.25
C ASN A 79 -17.80 -10.43 -9.31
N LEU A 80 -18.49 -10.44 -8.17
CA LEU A 80 -19.79 -9.83 -8.02
C LEU A 80 -19.76 -8.88 -6.81
N ARG A 81 -20.11 -7.63 -7.06
CA ARG A 81 -20.24 -6.58 -6.06
C ARG A 81 -21.71 -6.20 -5.98
N LEU A 82 -22.26 -6.15 -4.77
CA LEU A 82 -23.60 -5.63 -4.52
C LEU A 82 -23.59 -4.10 -4.66
N PRO A 83 -24.73 -3.45 -4.97
CA PRO A 83 -24.80 -1.99 -4.96
C PRO A 83 -24.32 -1.39 -3.63
N GLY A 84 -23.47 -0.37 -3.72
CA GLY A 84 -23.00 0.42 -2.57
C GLY A 84 -23.94 1.55 -2.20
N PHE A 85 -23.69 2.16 -1.05
CA PHE A 85 -24.37 3.39 -0.65
C PHE A 85 -23.77 4.64 -1.31
N ARG A 86 -22.49 4.59 -1.68
CA ARG A 86 -21.74 5.65 -2.34
C ARG A 86 -20.53 5.09 -3.09
N ASP A 87 -19.92 5.91 -3.92
CA ASP A 87 -18.66 5.59 -4.59
C ASP A 87 -17.46 5.91 -3.68
N VAL A 88 -16.27 5.47 -4.10
CA VAL A 88 -15.02 5.84 -3.44
C VAL A 88 -14.73 7.32 -3.73
N GLU A 89 -14.45 8.08 -2.68
CA GLU A 89 -14.14 9.50 -2.76
C GLU A 89 -12.67 9.75 -2.40
N ARG A 90 -12.14 10.89 -2.86
CA ARG A 90 -10.77 11.28 -2.52
C ARG A 90 -10.66 11.48 -1.00
N TYR A 91 -9.55 10.99 -0.46
CA TYR A 91 -9.19 10.93 0.95
C TYR A 91 -10.01 9.99 1.82
N ASP A 92 -10.88 9.16 1.23
CA ASP A 92 -11.44 8.04 1.97
C ASP A 92 -10.32 7.13 2.51
N ALA A 93 -10.47 6.69 3.76
CA ALA A 93 -9.67 5.62 4.32
C ALA A 93 -10.17 4.27 3.77
N VAL A 94 -9.58 3.83 2.67
CA VAL A 94 -10.01 2.63 1.96
C VAL A 94 -9.25 1.42 2.46
N VAL A 95 -9.98 0.37 2.81
CA VAL A 95 -9.42 -0.96 3.02
C VAL A 95 -9.53 -1.74 1.73
N PHE A 96 -8.43 -2.34 1.30
CA PHE A 96 -8.33 -3.11 0.07
C PHE A 96 -7.38 -4.29 0.23
N SER A 97 -7.58 -5.30 -0.60
CA SER A 97 -6.71 -6.47 -0.71
C SER A 97 -5.44 -6.11 -1.49
N PHE A 98 -4.28 -6.61 -1.08
CA PHE A 98 -2.98 -6.26 -1.67
C PHE A 98 -2.96 -6.54 -3.20
N PRO A 99 -2.68 -5.53 -4.05
CA PRO A 99 -2.94 -5.63 -5.50
C PRO A 99 -1.99 -6.57 -6.24
N HIS A 100 -0.79 -6.84 -5.73
CA HIS A 100 0.16 -7.72 -6.41
C HIS A 100 -0.15 -9.23 -6.28
N GLY A 101 -1.32 -9.64 -5.79
CA GLY A 101 -1.56 -11.00 -5.30
C GLY A 101 -1.72 -12.15 -6.32
N ASP A 102 -1.18 -12.06 -7.53
CA ASP A 102 -0.96 -13.26 -8.37
C ASP A 102 0.04 -14.24 -7.70
N THR A 103 0.91 -13.76 -6.82
CA THR A 103 1.83 -14.59 -6.02
C THR A 103 2.12 -13.97 -4.65
N VAL A 104 1.99 -14.78 -3.59
CA VAL A 104 2.32 -14.41 -2.20
C VAL A 104 3.32 -15.38 -1.57
N TYR A 105 4.19 -14.88 -0.71
CA TYR A 105 5.01 -15.73 0.16
C TYR A 105 4.17 -16.29 1.30
N VAL A 106 4.25 -17.60 1.49
CA VAL A 106 3.62 -18.27 2.64
C VAL A 106 4.71 -18.68 3.60
N ASP A 107 5.38 -17.68 4.19
CA ASP A 107 6.45 -17.84 5.18
C ASP A 107 6.16 -16.99 6.43
N PRO A 108 6.33 -17.53 7.66
CA PRO A 108 6.01 -16.80 8.89
C PRO A 108 6.63 -15.40 9.00
N ASN A 109 7.77 -15.15 8.35
CA ASN A 109 8.48 -13.88 8.38
C ASN A 109 8.27 -13.04 7.11
N LEU A 110 7.77 -13.62 6.02
CA LEU A 110 7.59 -12.92 4.74
C LEU A 110 6.12 -12.77 4.31
N VAL A 111 5.16 -13.30 5.09
CA VAL A 111 3.72 -13.11 4.83
C VAL A 111 3.41 -11.60 4.77
N GLY A 112 2.71 -11.19 3.71
CA GLY A 112 2.30 -9.80 3.48
C GLY A 112 3.33 -8.91 2.80
N HIS A 113 4.56 -9.39 2.55
CA HIS A 113 5.53 -8.67 1.72
C HIS A 113 5.27 -8.90 0.23
N ASP A 114 5.56 -7.87 -0.59
CA ASP A 114 5.52 -7.97 -2.05
C ASP A 114 6.53 -9.00 -2.57
N TYR A 115 6.01 -10.06 -3.18
CA TYR A 115 6.80 -11.10 -3.84
C TYR A 115 7.76 -10.52 -4.87
N TYR A 116 7.29 -9.58 -5.71
CA TYR A 116 8.08 -9.05 -6.81
C TYR A 116 9.17 -8.12 -6.30
N ALA A 117 8.91 -7.28 -5.31
CA ALA A 117 9.95 -6.50 -4.64
C ALA A 117 11.02 -7.41 -4.03
N LEU A 118 10.64 -8.50 -3.38
CA LEU A 118 11.59 -9.46 -2.80
C LEU A 118 12.45 -10.15 -3.87
N LEU A 119 11.83 -10.56 -4.99
CA LEU A 119 12.54 -11.11 -6.14
C LEU A 119 13.51 -10.10 -6.75
N ARG A 120 13.05 -8.88 -7.04
CA ARG A 120 13.89 -7.80 -7.59
C ARG A 120 15.08 -7.54 -6.67
N ARG A 121 14.85 -7.45 -5.36
CA ARG A 121 15.92 -7.25 -4.36
C ARG A 121 16.95 -8.38 -4.35
N ASP A 122 16.52 -9.65 -4.42
CA ASP A 122 17.47 -10.78 -4.52
C ASP A 122 18.21 -10.78 -5.87
N GLY A 123 17.51 -10.46 -6.95
CA GLY A 123 18.08 -10.33 -8.29
C GLY A 123 19.16 -9.26 -8.38
N ILE A 124 18.88 -8.04 -7.89
CA ILE A 124 19.84 -6.93 -7.83
C ILE A 124 21.05 -7.31 -6.96
N ARG A 125 20.83 -7.96 -5.81
CA ARG A 125 21.92 -8.46 -4.97
C ARG A 125 22.82 -9.44 -5.74
N ARG A 126 22.24 -10.35 -6.52
CA ARG A 126 23.01 -11.29 -7.38
C ARG A 126 23.73 -10.59 -8.52
N ALA A 127 23.22 -9.46 -8.99
CA ALA A 127 23.91 -8.57 -9.93
C ALA A 127 25.01 -7.71 -9.25
N GLY A 128 25.47 -8.08 -8.05
CA GLY A 128 26.49 -7.34 -7.31
C GLY A 128 25.98 -6.07 -6.62
N GLY A 129 24.66 -5.90 -6.52
CA GLY A 129 24.04 -4.68 -6.01
C GLY A 129 23.86 -3.58 -7.07
N ASP A 130 24.27 -3.83 -8.32
CA ASP A 130 24.15 -2.88 -9.41
C ASP A 130 22.82 -3.02 -10.15
N VAL A 131 22.02 -1.95 -10.12
CA VAL A 131 20.66 -1.95 -10.66
C VAL A 131 20.66 -1.95 -12.18
N GLN A 132 21.61 -1.26 -12.82
CA GLN A 132 21.71 -1.19 -14.28
C GLN A 132 22.09 -2.56 -14.86
N THR A 133 23.06 -3.24 -14.25
CA THR A 133 23.45 -4.61 -14.61
C THR A 133 22.29 -5.57 -14.47
N PHE A 134 21.50 -5.47 -13.40
CA PHE A 134 20.27 -6.25 -13.25
C PHE A 134 19.27 -5.94 -14.38
N ALA A 135 19.03 -4.66 -14.67
CA ALA A 135 18.05 -4.21 -15.65
C ALA A 135 18.36 -4.64 -17.09
N LEU A 136 19.65 -4.79 -17.45
CA LEU A 136 20.06 -5.27 -18.78
C LEU A 136 19.70 -6.73 -19.04
N ASN A 137 19.64 -7.57 -18.00
CA ASN A 137 19.23 -8.97 -18.14
C ASN A 137 18.54 -9.48 -16.87
N PRO A 138 17.30 -9.04 -16.57
CA PRO A 138 16.63 -9.38 -15.32
C PRO A 138 16.39 -10.88 -15.18
N GLU A 139 15.97 -11.54 -16.27
CA GLU A 139 15.62 -12.97 -16.28
C GLU A 139 16.77 -13.88 -15.88
N ARG A 140 18.03 -13.53 -16.23
CA ARG A 140 19.21 -14.24 -15.76
C ARG A 140 19.28 -14.31 -14.23
N TYR A 141 19.02 -13.20 -13.55
CA TYR A 141 19.12 -13.10 -12.09
C TYR A 141 17.83 -13.59 -11.40
N LEU A 142 16.68 -13.34 -12.01
CA LEU A 142 15.37 -13.74 -11.49
C LEU A 142 15.15 -15.25 -11.55
N LYS A 143 15.71 -15.96 -12.54
CA LYS A 143 15.58 -17.42 -12.63
C LYS A 143 16.07 -18.13 -11.36
N GLU A 144 17.23 -17.73 -10.84
CA GLU A 144 17.78 -18.30 -9.61
C GLU A 144 17.04 -17.81 -8.35
N ALA A 145 16.63 -16.54 -8.33
CA ALA A 145 15.84 -15.98 -7.22
C ALA A 145 14.49 -16.71 -7.08
N ARG A 146 13.78 -16.95 -8.20
CA ARG A 146 12.53 -17.74 -8.26
C ARG A 146 12.75 -19.17 -7.77
N ALA A 147 13.80 -19.85 -8.23
CA ALA A 147 14.11 -21.22 -7.81
C ALA A 147 14.43 -21.35 -6.31
N LYS A 148 14.95 -20.28 -5.68
CA LYS A 148 15.13 -20.21 -4.22
C LYS A 148 13.80 -19.91 -3.53
N ALA A 149 13.01 -18.98 -4.05
CA ALA A 149 11.72 -18.58 -3.51
C ALA A 149 10.70 -19.73 -3.42
N THR A 150 10.79 -20.71 -4.31
CA THR A 150 9.95 -21.92 -4.28
C THR A 150 10.33 -22.92 -3.18
N LYS A 151 11.44 -22.72 -2.46
CA LYS A 151 11.88 -23.62 -1.36
C LYS A 151 11.37 -23.12 0.00
N ASN A 152 11.08 -24.08 0.89
CA ASN A 152 10.26 -23.98 2.11
C ASN A 152 10.38 -22.73 3.00
N PRO A 153 9.25 -22.30 3.60
CA PRO A 153 7.88 -22.41 3.08
C PRO A 153 7.70 -21.39 1.93
N GLY A 154 7.47 -21.92 0.73
CA GLY A 154 7.61 -21.20 -0.54
C GLY A 154 6.35 -20.45 -1.03
N LEU A 155 6.45 -19.98 -2.27
CA LEU A 155 5.41 -19.22 -3.00
C LEU A 155 4.08 -19.97 -3.12
N ARG A 156 2.97 -19.23 -2.98
CA ARG A 156 1.62 -19.68 -3.33
C ARG A 156 0.84 -18.54 -3.97
N ALA A 157 -0.17 -18.85 -4.78
CA ALA A 157 -1.18 -17.87 -5.17
C ALA A 157 -2.34 -17.87 -4.16
N ARG A 158 -3.03 -16.74 -3.99
CA ARG A 158 -4.27 -16.65 -3.19
C ARG A 158 -5.37 -15.93 -3.97
N PRO A 159 -6.63 -16.35 -3.82
CA PRO A 159 -7.76 -15.54 -4.27
C PRO A 159 -7.74 -14.14 -3.64
N VAL A 160 -8.27 -13.14 -4.36
CA VAL A 160 -8.27 -11.72 -3.93
C VAL A 160 -8.87 -11.52 -2.54
N ASP A 161 -9.97 -12.22 -2.22
CA ASP A 161 -10.64 -12.17 -0.91
C ASP A 161 -9.85 -12.82 0.23
N LYS A 162 -8.71 -13.46 -0.05
CA LYS A 162 -7.82 -14.14 0.90
C LYS A 162 -6.41 -13.54 0.97
N MET A 163 -6.18 -12.45 0.23
CA MET A 163 -4.95 -11.66 0.30
C MET A 163 -4.89 -10.86 1.61
N GLU A 164 -3.69 -10.40 1.95
CA GLU A 164 -3.49 -9.44 3.03
C GLU A 164 -4.22 -8.13 2.72
N ASN A 165 -4.83 -7.53 3.74
CA ASN A 165 -5.56 -6.28 3.60
C ASN A 165 -4.69 -5.10 4.06
N TYR A 166 -4.77 -4.02 3.32
CA TYR A 166 -4.12 -2.75 3.58
C TYR A 166 -5.17 -1.67 3.76
N VAL A 167 -4.82 -0.62 4.52
CA VAL A 167 -5.61 0.60 4.65
C VAL A 167 -4.75 1.79 4.27
N LYS A 168 -5.27 2.63 3.37
CA LYS A 168 -4.62 3.82 2.81
C LYS A 168 -5.66 4.87 2.45
N ARG A 169 -5.24 6.11 2.20
CA ARG A 169 -6.10 7.14 1.60
C ARG A 169 -6.20 6.90 0.11
N CYS A 170 -7.41 6.95 -0.43
CA CYS A 170 -7.61 7.11 -1.87
C CYS A 170 -7.21 8.52 -2.27
N VAL A 171 -6.14 8.69 -3.05
CA VAL A 171 -5.68 10.03 -3.47
C VAL A 171 -5.91 10.30 -4.94
N GLY A 172 -6.19 9.27 -5.75
CA GLY A 172 -6.52 9.39 -7.16
C GLY A 172 -7.66 8.46 -7.55
N LEU A 173 -8.60 9.00 -8.34
CA LEU A 173 -9.83 8.34 -8.77
C LEU A 173 -9.72 7.86 -10.24
N PRO A 174 -10.58 6.92 -10.68
CA PRO A 174 -10.55 6.37 -12.02
C PRO A 174 -10.61 7.45 -13.11
N GLY A 175 -9.68 7.38 -14.07
CA GLY A 175 -9.58 8.29 -15.21
C GLY A 175 -8.84 9.59 -14.93
N GLU A 176 -8.40 9.81 -13.68
CA GLU A 176 -7.54 10.93 -13.33
C GLU A 176 -6.08 10.66 -13.67
N THR A 177 -5.29 11.71 -13.76
CA THR A 177 -3.83 11.62 -13.83
C THR A 177 -3.21 12.06 -12.50
N VAL A 178 -2.37 11.23 -11.91
CA VAL A 178 -1.67 11.51 -10.65
C VAL A 178 -0.20 11.82 -10.90
N SER A 179 0.30 12.87 -10.28
CA SER A 179 1.74 13.13 -10.14
C SER A 179 2.05 13.70 -8.75
N VAL A 180 3.32 13.65 -8.37
CA VAL A 180 3.84 14.35 -7.19
C VAL A 180 5.06 15.15 -7.60
N VAL A 181 5.13 16.40 -7.16
CA VAL A 181 6.23 17.32 -7.41
C VAL A 181 6.65 17.92 -6.08
N GLU A 182 7.90 17.70 -5.68
CA GLU A 182 8.45 18.14 -4.38
C GLU A 182 7.54 17.76 -3.17
N GLY A 183 6.95 16.57 -3.22
CA GLY A 183 6.05 16.06 -2.17
C GLY A 183 4.59 16.51 -2.29
N GLN A 184 4.29 17.49 -3.16
CA GLN A 184 2.94 17.99 -3.40
C GLN A 184 2.19 17.12 -4.42
N LEU A 185 1.04 16.60 -4.01
CA LEU A 185 0.15 15.83 -4.89
C LEU A 185 -0.50 16.74 -5.93
N HIS A 186 -0.50 16.29 -7.19
CA HIS A 186 -1.20 16.92 -8.29
C HIS A 186 -2.15 15.91 -8.95
N ILE A 187 -3.35 16.38 -9.28
CA ILE A 187 -4.39 15.62 -9.96
C ILE A 187 -4.78 16.36 -11.23
N ASN A 188 -4.67 15.68 -12.38
CA ASN A 188 -4.88 16.25 -13.70
C ASN A 188 -4.01 17.50 -13.97
N GLY A 189 -2.81 17.53 -13.38
CA GLY A 189 -1.85 18.63 -13.49
C GLY A 189 -1.99 19.73 -12.45
N GLU A 190 -3.09 19.76 -11.68
CA GLU A 190 -3.35 20.79 -10.68
C GLU A 190 -3.00 20.30 -9.27
N PRO A 191 -2.37 21.13 -8.40
CA PRO A 191 -2.07 20.74 -7.04
C PRO A 191 -3.35 20.55 -6.23
N VAL A 192 -3.36 19.55 -5.35
CA VAL A 192 -4.48 19.27 -4.43
C VAL A 192 -4.04 19.48 -2.99
N ASP A 193 -4.89 20.13 -2.18
CA ASP A 193 -4.61 20.36 -0.77
C ASP A 193 -4.27 19.06 -0.05
N ASN A 194 -3.17 19.11 0.72
CA ASN A 194 -2.76 18.01 1.55
C ASN A 194 -3.68 17.89 2.77
N PRO A 195 -4.07 16.68 3.19
CA PRO A 195 -4.82 16.49 4.42
C PRO A 195 -3.96 16.91 5.63
N GLU A 196 -4.59 17.44 6.68
CA GLU A 196 -3.88 17.86 7.91
C GLU A 196 -3.10 16.71 8.57
N SER A 197 -3.54 15.47 8.35
CA SER A 197 -2.89 14.26 8.85
C SER A 197 -1.65 13.85 8.05
N LEU A 198 -1.32 14.51 6.95
CA LEU A 198 -0.16 14.15 6.14
C LEU A 198 1.13 14.35 6.93
N GLN A 199 1.93 13.29 7.05
CA GLN A 199 3.28 13.34 7.62
C GLN A 199 4.35 13.16 6.54
N MET A 200 5.41 13.96 6.61
CA MET A 200 6.65 13.80 5.84
C MET A 200 7.84 13.68 6.79
N GLU A 201 8.96 13.13 6.33
CA GLU A 201 10.18 13.11 7.13
C GLU A 201 10.94 14.42 7.04
N TYR A 202 11.39 14.86 8.22
CA TYR A 202 12.23 16.02 8.41
C TYR A 202 13.46 15.62 9.18
N ARG A 203 14.60 16.22 8.84
CA ARG A 203 15.79 16.24 9.68
C ARG A 203 15.61 17.34 10.72
N VAL A 204 15.59 16.94 11.99
CA VAL A 204 15.45 17.84 13.13
C VAL A 204 16.73 17.81 13.94
N VAL A 205 17.27 18.98 14.28
CA VAL A 205 18.45 19.12 15.13
C VAL A 205 18.08 19.78 16.44
N PHE A 206 18.44 19.14 17.55
CA PHE A 206 18.29 19.65 18.91
C PHE A 206 19.66 19.92 19.51
N ALA A 207 19.81 20.97 20.33
CA ALA A 207 21.09 21.26 20.95
C ALA A 207 21.51 20.19 21.98
N ASN A 208 20.53 19.53 22.61
CA ASN A 208 20.76 18.47 23.57
C ASN A 208 19.54 17.55 23.75
N GLN A 209 19.72 16.49 24.55
CA GLN A 209 18.66 15.49 24.78
C GLN A 209 17.46 16.04 25.57
N ALA A 210 17.64 17.02 26.45
CA ALA A 210 16.54 17.59 27.24
C ALA A 210 15.58 18.41 26.36
N GLU A 211 16.12 19.14 25.38
CA GLU A 211 15.34 19.85 24.36
C GLU A 211 14.53 18.88 23.51
N ALA A 212 15.16 17.81 23.01
CA ALA A 212 14.47 16.76 22.27
C ALA A 212 13.33 16.13 23.08
N GLN A 213 13.58 15.75 24.35
CA GLN A 213 12.54 15.20 25.23
C GLN A 213 11.38 16.19 25.49
N ASN A 214 11.69 17.48 25.60
CA ASN A 214 10.68 18.52 25.75
C ASN A 214 9.81 18.65 24.50
N ALA A 215 10.41 18.63 23.31
CA ALA A 215 9.69 18.67 22.04
C ALA A 215 8.75 17.48 21.88
N PHE A 216 9.24 16.26 22.12
CA PHE A 216 8.43 15.03 22.08
C PHE A 216 7.21 15.13 22.99
N ARG A 217 7.42 15.53 24.25
CA ARG A 217 6.32 15.66 25.22
C ARG A 217 5.31 16.74 24.85
N LYS A 218 5.77 17.89 24.35
CA LYS A 218 4.88 19.01 23.96
C LYS A 218 4.00 18.68 22.77
N LEU A 219 4.55 17.93 21.81
CA LEU A 219 3.85 17.57 20.57
C LEU A 219 3.12 16.22 20.68
N GLY A 220 3.34 15.45 21.75
CA GLY A 220 2.71 14.14 21.91
C GLY A 220 3.33 13.07 20.99
N LEU A 221 4.56 13.28 20.54
CA LEU A 221 5.26 12.37 19.63
C LEU A 221 5.71 11.10 20.34
N THR A 222 5.77 10.02 19.58
CA THR A 222 6.09 8.68 20.04
C THR A 222 7.35 8.15 19.36
N LYS A 223 7.76 6.91 19.69
CA LYS A 223 8.90 6.27 19.01
C LYS A 223 8.57 5.92 17.55
N LEU A 224 7.29 5.91 17.16
CA LEU A 224 6.87 5.64 15.77
C LEU A 224 7.18 6.83 14.84
N ASP A 225 7.20 8.04 15.40
CA ASP A 225 7.52 9.27 14.67
C ASP A 225 9.04 9.44 14.52
N LEU A 226 9.83 8.79 15.38
CA LEU A 226 11.28 8.85 15.40
C LEU A 226 11.92 7.85 14.42
N GLY A 227 12.89 8.31 13.64
CA GLY A 227 13.75 7.52 12.77
C GLY A 227 15.18 7.43 13.30
N PRO A 228 16.19 7.27 12.42
CA PRO A 228 17.59 7.28 12.82
C PRO A 228 17.97 8.55 13.61
N VAL A 229 18.75 8.35 14.67
CA VAL A 229 19.28 9.41 15.53
C VAL A 229 20.80 9.32 15.54
N SER A 230 21.47 10.47 15.42
CA SER A 230 22.92 10.56 15.49
C SER A 230 23.36 11.77 16.32
N ALA A 231 24.45 11.59 17.06
CA ALA A 231 25.16 12.71 17.69
C ALA A 231 25.96 13.43 16.61
N ILE A 232 25.86 14.76 16.59
CA ILE A 232 26.58 15.66 15.69
C ILE A 232 27.29 16.74 16.53
N PRO A 233 28.30 17.46 16.02
CA PRO A 233 28.97 18.52 16.77
C PRO A 233 28.03 19.57 17.35
N GLU A 234 26.94 19.86 16.65
CA GLU A 234 25.92 20.86 17.02
C GLU A 234 24.86 20.32 18.00
N GLY A 235 24.88 19.03 18.34
CA GLY A 235 23.92 18.40 19.24
C GLY A 235 23.45 17.02 18.76
N ILE A 236 22.14 16.87 18.59
CA ILE A 236 21.50 15.60 18.22
C ILE A 236 20.67 15.83 16.95
N ALA A 237 20.98 15.08 15.89
CA ALA A 237 20.17 15.02 14.68
C ALA A 237 19.24 13.81 14.73
N ALA A 238 17.97 14.01 14.41
CA ALA A 238 16.97 12.96 14.30
C ALA A 238 16.20 13.10 12.98
N VAL A 239 15.90 11.98 12.34
CA VAL A 239 14.87 11.95 11.28
C VAL A 239 13.52 11.76 11.96
N MET A 240 12.56 12.63 11.69
CA MET A 240 11.25 12.62 12.34
C MET A 240 10.15 12.71 11.28
N ALA A 241 9.14 11.84 11.35
CA ALA A 241 7.93 11.97 10.56
C ALA A 241 6.99 12.95 11.26
N LEU A 242 6.67 14.07 10.61
CA LEU A 242 5.91 15.18 11.18
C LEU A 242 4.85 15.67 10.21
N THR A 243 3.71 16.09 10.76
CA THR A 243 2.70 16.88 10.06
C THR A 243 3.16 18.33 9.90
N GLU A 244 2.55 19.07 8.97
CA GLU A 244 2.86 20.51 8.79
C GLU A 244 2.65 21.31 10.08
N ARG A 245 1.59 21.01 10.83
CA ARG A 245 1.32 21.62 12.13
C ARG A 245 2.44 21.33 13.13
N GLU A 246 2.94 20.11 13.18
CA GLU A 246 4.04 19.72 14.07
C GLU A 246 5.35 20.35 13.66
N VAL A 247 5.65 20.48 12.36
CA VAL A 247 6.82 21.20 11.84
C VAL A 247 6.80 22.66 12.29
N ASN A 248 5.65 23.33 12.12
CA ASN A 248 5.48 24.72 12.53
C ASN A 248 5.74 24.92 14.03
N ALA A 249 5.29 23.98 14.87
CA ALA A 249 5.59 24.00 16.29
C ALA A 249 7.06 23.64 16.59
N MET A 250 7.63 22.66 15.87
CA MET A 250 9.00 22.18 16.02
C MET A 250 10.03 23.27 15.72
N ASN A 251 9.74 24.19 14.79
CA ASN A 251 10.58 25.36 14.49
C ASN A 251 10.87 26.25 15.71
N THR A 252 10.06 26.16 16.78
CA THR A 252 10.28 26.89 18.04
C THR A 252 10.91 26.04 19.14
N LEU A 253 11.02 24.73 18.92
CA LEU A 253 11.45 23.72 19.90
C LEU A 253 12.75 23.04 19.54
N ALA A 254 13.20 23.18 18.29
CA ALA A 254 14.43 22.63 17.75
C ALA A 254 15.32 23.75 17.21
N SER A 255 16.62 23.47 17.12
CA SER A 255 17.60 24.38 16.53
C SER A 255 17.48 24.46 15.00
N MET A 256 17.01 23.39 14.35
CA MET A 256 16.83 23.32 12.90
C MET A 256 15.79 22.26 12.53
N VAL A 257 14.98 22.54 11.51
CA VAL A 257 14.03 21.59 10.91
C VAL A 257 14.13 21.73 9.39
N GLU A 258 14.50 20.66 8.69
CA GLU A 258 14.67 20.64 7.24
C GLU A 258 13.96 19.43 6.63
N PRO A 259 13.26 19.55 5.50
CA PRO A 259 12.64 18.40 4.84
C PRO A 259 13.71 17.40 4.37
N MET A 260 13.43 16.11 4.54
CA MET A 260 14.30 15.04 4.04
C MET A 260 14.15 14.88 2.52
N SER A 261 15.27 14.71 1.83
CA SER A 261 15.28 14.40 0.40
C SER A 261 15.26 12.89 0.14
N ASN A 262 14.35 12.46 -0.74
CA ASN A 262 14.29 11.08 -1.21
C ASN A 262 15.02 10.81 -2.53
N ALA A 263 15.81 11.77 -3.04
CA ALA A 263 16.51 11.62 -4.32
C ALA A 263 17.47 10.42 -4.37
N HIS A 264 17.96 9.93 -3.21
CA HIS A 264 18.79 8.73 -3.10
C HIS A 264 18.07 7.42 -3.51
N ARG A 265 16.73 7.46 -3.63
CA ARG A 265 15.86 6.35 -4.06
C ARG A 265 15.66 6.28 -5.58
N ARG A 266 16.08 7.31 -6.31
CA ARG A 266 16.02 7.36 -7.79
C ARG A 266 16.82 6.22 -8.41
N GLY A 267 16.30 5.63 -9.48
CA GLY A 267 16.96 4.54 -10.20
C GLY A 267 17.19 3.26 -9.37
N ARG A 268 16.38 3.02 -8.32
CA ARG A 268 16.51 1.82 -7.48
C ARG A 268 15.53 0.68 -7.83
N LEU A 269 14.65 0.88 -8.83
CA LEU A 269 13.54 -0.02 -9.17
C LEU A 269 12.56 -0.28 -8.01
N GLU A 270 12.48 0.65 -7.05
CA GLU A 270 11.56 0.61 -5.92
C GLU A 270 10.20 1.22 -6.25
N MET A 271 10.21 2.31 -7.01
CA MET A 271 9.01 3.02 -7.46
C MET A 271 8.35 2.24 -8.61
N PHE A 272 7.02 2.16 -8.59
CA PHE A 272 6.21 1.72 -9.74
C PHE A 272 6.59 2.58 -10.98
N PRO A 273 6.73 2.01 -12.19
CA PRO A 273 6.43 0.62 -12.57
C PRO A 273 7.55 -0.41 -12.34
N ASN A 274 8.58 -0.06 -11.57
CA ASN A 274 9.73 -0.92 -11.26
C ASN A 274 10.54 -1.35 -12.49
N VAL A 275 10.55 -0.52 -13.53
CA VAL A 275 11.34 -0.72 -14.75
C VAL A 275 12.48 0.31 -14.82
N TRP A 276 13.55 -0.05 -15.50
CA TRP A 276 14.66 0.85 -15.75
C TRP A 276 14.42 1.67 -17.02
N GLY A 277 14.47 2.98 -16.92
CA GLY A 277 14.29 3.88 -18.07
C GLY A 277 14.60 5.32 -17.71
N GLU A 278 14.93 6.15 -18.69
CA GLU A 278 15.36 7.55 -18.47
C GLU A 278 14.35 8.33 -17.60
N GLU A 279 13.07 8.23 -17.91
CA GLU A 279 11.97 8.83 -17.14
C GLU A 279 11.85 8.22 -15.74
N PHE A 280 11.59 6.91 -15.64
CA PHE A 280 11.29 6.24 -14.38
C PHE A 280 12.47 6.22 -13.39
N ASN A 281 13.70 6.32 -13.90
CA ASN A 281 14.88 6.43 -13.05
C ASN A 281 14.95 7.76 -12.30
N GLN A 282 14.25 8.80 -12.74
CA GLN A 282 14.15 10.07 -12.01
C GLN A 282 13.08 10.03 -10.91
N TRP A 283 12.24 8.98 -10.86
CA TRP A 283 11.15 8.94 -9.91
C TRP A 283 11.62 8.59 -8.50
N ASP A 284 11.07 9.32 -7.54
CA ASP A 284 11.20 9.09 -6.11
C ASP A 284 9.85 9.39 -5.40
N PRO A 285 9.70 9.04 -4.11
CA PRO A 285 8.45 9.26 -3.38
C PRO A 285 7.88 10.69 -3.40
N ASP A 286 8.73 11.69 -3.65
CA ASP A 286 8.38 13.10 -3.67
C ASP A 286 8.30 13.66 -5.10
N ASN A 287 8.73 12.91 -6.10
CA ASN A 287 8.79 13.35 -7.50
C ASN A 287 8.49 12.17 -8.43
N PHE A 288 7.26 12.06 -8.93
CA PHE A 288 6.90 11.02 -9.91
C PHE A 288 5.71 11.41 -10.78
N GLY A 289 5.47 10.62 -11.82
CA GLY A 289 4.35 10.79 -12.73
C GLY A 289 4.66 11.77 -13.86
N PRO A 290 3.65 12.09 -14.70
CA PRO A 290 2.24 11.74 -14.55
C PRO A 290 1.91 10.26 -14.80
N VAL A 291 0.95 9.71 -14.05
CA VAL A 291 0.37 8.36 -14.22
C VAL A 291 -1.13 8.49 -14.38
N MET A 292 -1.69 8.05 -15.51
CA MET A 292 -3.14 8.01 -15.72
C MET A 292 -3.72 6.75 -15.06
N LEU A 293 -4.83 6.91 -14.34
CA LEU A 293 -5.48 5.84 -13.61
C LEU A 293 -6.54 5.17 -14.48
N PRO A 294 -6.52 3.83 -14.62
CA PRO A 294 -7.51 3.09 -15.38
C PRO A 294 -8.95 3.45 -14.99
N LYS A 295 -9.81 3.56 -16.00
CA LYS A 295 -11.24 3.77 -15.85
C LYS A 295 -11.95 2.83 -16.80
N GLU A 296 -12.98 2.15 -16.33
CA GLU A 296 -13.76 1.22 -17.15
C GLU A 296 -14.22 1.92 -18.45
N GLY A 297 -13.96 1.28 -19.58
CA GLY A 297 -14.30 1.78 -20.91
C GLY A 297 -13.37 2.87 -21.46
N MET A 298 -12.35 3.31 -20.72
CA MET A 298 -11.32 4.22 -21.23
C MET A 298 -10.27 3.45 -22.04
N THR A 299 -9.85 4.01 -23.17
CA THR A 299 -8.86 3.43 -24.08
C THR A 299 -7.53 4.17 -24.02
N ILE A 300 -6.41 3.44 -24.13
CA ILE A 300 -5.05 3.98 -24.27
C ILE A 300 -4.34 3.40 -25.49
N ASP A 301 -3.39 4.17 -26.04
CA ASP A 301 -2.43 3.66 -27.01
C ASP A 301 -1.38 2.78 -26.33
N LEU A 302 -1.02 1.66 -26.95
CA LEU A 302 0.00 0.71 -26.47
C LEU A 302 1.42 1.17 -26.82
N THR A 303 1.78 2.38 -26.40
CA THR A 303 3.15 2.91 -26.54
C THR A 303 4.15 2.19 -25.61
N PRO A 304 5.47 2.23 -25.87
CA PRO A 304 6.46 1.64 -24.96
C PRO A 304 6.38 2.17 -23.52
N ARG A 305 6.04 3.45 -23.35
CA ARG A 305 5.82 4.05 -22.01
C ARG A 305 4.59 3.45 -21.34
N ASN A 306 3.48 3.32 -22.05
CA ASN A 306 2.26 2.73 -21.51
C ASN A 306 2.42 1.23 -21.24
N MET A 307 3.17 0.50 -22.05
CA MET A 307 3.49 -0.91 -21.78
C MET A 307 4.24 -1.09 -20.46
N ASN A 308 5.15 -0.16 -20.12
CA ASN A 308 5.80 -0.19 -18.81
C ASN A 308 4.81 0.01 -17.66
N LEU A 309 3.80 0.87 -17.82
CA LEU A 309 2.82 1.18 -16.76
C LEU A 309 1.71 0.12 -16.66
N TYR A 310 1.14 -0.32 -17.77
CA TYR A 310 -0.13 -1.06 -17.80
C TYR A 310 0.01 -2.55 -18.16
N ARG A 311 1.21 -3.07 -18.48
CA ARG A 311 1.41 -4.51 -18.71
C ARG A 311 0.78 -5.37 -17.62
N ARG A 312 1.03 -5.01 -16.36
CA ARG A 312 0.50 -5.77 -15.21
C ARG A 312 -1.01 -5.60 -15.05
N TRP A 313 -1.57 -4.47 -15.48
CA TRP A 313 -3.00 -4.28 -15.50
C TRP A 313 -3.67 -5.26 -16.47
N ILE A 314 -3.19 -5.29 -17.72
CA ILE A 314 -3.67 -6.17 -18.79
C ILE A 314 -3.58 -7.64 -18.35
N THR A 315 -2.43 -8.06 -17.83
CA THR A 315 -2.19 -9.48 -17.52
C THR A 315 -2.67 -9.91 -16.14
N ALA A 316 -2.24 -9.24 -15.08
CA ALA A 316 -2.47 -9.74 -13.72
C ALA A 316 -3.83 -9.34 -13.14
N TYR A 317 -4.44 -8.25 -13.64
CA TYR A 317 -5.69 -7.72 -13.09
C TYR A 317 -6.89 -8.05 -13.99
N GLU A 318 -6.73 -7.97 -15.32
CA GLU A 318 -7.79 -8.30 -16.29
C GLU A 318 -7.63 -9.68 -16.96
N ASP A 319 -6.58 -10.44 -16.61
CA ASP A 319 -6.36 -11.84 -17.03
C ASP A 319 -6.25 -12.04 -18.56
N HIS A 320 -5.78 -11.02 -19.27
CA HIS A 320 -5.49 -11.11 -20.70
C HIS A 320 -4.07 -11.63 -20.95
N SER A 321 -3.91 -12.40 -22.02
CA SER A 321 -2.59 -12.76 -22.53
C SER A 321 -1.96 -11.57 -23.25
N LEU A 322 -0.64 -11.42 -23.16
CA LEU A 322 0.08 -10.30 -23.73
C LEU A 322 1.46 -10.74 -24.25
N GLU A 323 1.73 -10.50 -25.53
CA GLU A 323 3.00 -10.78 -26.19
C GLU A 323 3.55 -9.51 -26.85
N GLU A 324 4.83 -9.21 -26.62
CA GLU A 324 5.56 -8.19 -27.38
C GLU A 324 6.49 -8.88 -28.37
N LEU A 325 6.24 -8.72 -29.66
CA LEU A 325 6.99 -9.35 -30.73
C LEU A 325 8.33 -8.61 -30.95
N PRO A 326 9.37 -9.28 -31.51
CA PRO A 326 10.69 -8.66 -31.73
C PRO A 326 10.68 -7.42 -32.65
N ASN A 327 9.64 -7.27 -33.48
CA ASN A 327 9.43 -6.11 -34.35
C ASN A 327 8.72 -4.93 -33.63
N GLY A 328 8.35 -5.08 -32.36
CA GLY A 328 7.67 -4.07 -31.56
C GLY A 328 6.14 -4.12 -31.65
N GLU A 329 5.57 -5.06 -32.40
CA GLU A 329 4.12 -5.28 -32.43
C GLU A 329 3.66 -5.95 -31.13
N ILE A 330 2.44 -5.63 -30.70
CA ILE A 330 1.86 -6.14 -29.47
C ILE A 330 0.66 -7.01 -29.82
N ARG A 331 0.56 -8.17 -29.17
CA ARG A 331 -0.63 -9.03 -29.22
C ARG A 331 -1.28 -9.12 -27.85
N ILE A 332 -2.61 -9.00 -27.85
CA ILE A 332 -3.46 -9.26 -26.69
C ILE A 332 -4.46 -10.33 -27.12
N ASP A 333 -4.50 -11.44 -26.39
CA ASP A 333 -5.35 -12.59 -26.73
C ASP A 333 -5.19 -13.09 -28.16
N ASP A 334 -3.93 -13.26 -28.56
CA ASP A 334 -3.48 -13.70 -29.88
C ASP A 334 -3.81 -12.74 -31.04
N GLU A 335 -4.43 -11.58 -30.77
CA GLU A 335 -4.78 -10.56 -31.76
C GLU A 335 -3.82 -9.37 -31.71
N LEU A 336 -3.46 -8.82 -32.87
CA LEU A 336 -2.63 -7.61 -32.95
C LEU A 336 -3.41 -6.41 -32.39
N ALA A 337 -2.78 -5.71 -31.43
CA ALA A 337 -3.38 -4.58 -30.74
C ALA A 337 -2.45 -3.36 -30.79
N THR A 338 -3.02 -2.20 -31.07
CA THR A 338 -2.34 -0.89 -30.94
C THR A 338 -2.91 -0.05 -29.79
N GLU A 339 -4.05 -0.47 -29.26
CA GLU A 339 -4.78 0.19 -28.19
C GLU A 339 -5.30 -0.85 -27.18
N TYR A 340 -5.65 -0.39 -25.99
CA TYR A 340 -6.25 -1.22 -24.95
C TYR A 340 -7.35 -0.47 -24.22
N THR A 341 -8.48 -1.12 -24.00
CA THR A 341 -9.62 -0.57 -23.25
C THR A 341 -9.71 -1.25 -21.90
N PHE A 342 -9.68 -0.47 -20.82
CA PHE A 342 -9.75 -1.01 -19.47
C PHE A 342 -11.15 -1.59 -19.19
N GLY A 343 -11.18 -2.80 -18.63
CA GLY A 343 -12.38 -3.50 -18.19
C GLY A 343 -12.82 -3.18 -16.76
N MET A 344 -12.02 -2.42 -15.99
CA MET A 344 -12.42 -1.98 -14.65
C MET A 344 -11.76 -0.66 -14.21
N ASP A 345 -12.27 -0.11 -13.11
CA ASP A 345 -11.76 1.09 -12.48
C ASP A 345 -10.49 0.84 -11.64
N GLY A 346 -9.55 1.79 -11.67
CA GLY A 346 -8.30 1.76 -10.93
C GLY A 346 -8.11 2.98 -10.04
N TYR A 347 -7.61 2.74 -8.83
CA TYR A 347 -7.41 3.76 -7.81
C TYR A 347 -5.94 3.93 -7.44
N TRP A 348 -5.58 5.13 -6.97
CA TRP A 348 -4.26 5.40 -6.41
C TRP A 348 -4.36 5.59 -4.90
N MET A 349 -3.66 4.76 -4.15
CA MET A 349 -3.73 4.71 -2.70
C MET A 349 -2.41 5.17 -2.09
N MET A 350 -2.44 6.09 -1.13
CA MET A 350 -1.24 6.59 -0.42
C MET A 350 -1.45 6.62 1.09
N GLY A 351 -0.38 6.38 1.84
CA GLY A 351 -0.42 6.50 3.30
C GLY A 351 -0.31 7.94 3.76
N ASP A 352 -0.86 8.24 4.93
CA ASP A 352 -0.72 9.57 5.56
C ASP A 352 0.74 9.85 5.87
N ASN A 353 1.49 8.84 6.32
CA ASN A 353 2.93 8.95 6.51
C ASN A 353 3.67 8.68 5.19
N ARG A 354 3.85 9.74 4.42
CA ARG A 354 4.28 9.69 3.01
C ARG A 354 5.65 9.05 2.83
N HIS A 355 6.61 9.23 3.73
CA HIS A 355 7.93 8.60 3.57
C HIS A 355 8.02 7.21 4.20
N ARG A 356 7.11 6.86 5.12
CA ARG A 356 7.06 5.55 5.82
C ARG A 356 5.88 4.67 5.40
N SER A 357 5.38 4.85 4.18
CA SER A 357 4.27 4.09 3.63
C SER A 357 4.72 3.31 2.39
N ALA A 358 4.51 1.99 2.43
CA ALA A 358 4.42 1.20 1.21
C ALA A 358 2.98 1.36 0.68
N ASP A 359 2.85 1.91 -0.53
CA ASP A 359 1.59 2.27 -1.15
C ASP A 359 1.70 2.28 -2.69
N SER A 360 0.74 2.87 -3.40
CA SER A 360 0.68 2.85 -4.88
C SER A 360 1.93 3.42 -5.55
N ARG A 361 2.74 4.23 -4.86
CA ARG A 361 4.06 4.64 -5.38
C ARG A 361 5.02 3.47 -5.59
N MET A 362 4.85 2.38 -4.85
CA MET A 362 5.71 1.19 -4.90
C MET A 362 5.11 0.08 -5.77
N TRP A 363 3.78 -0.05 -5.77
CA TRP A 363 3.06 -1.15 -6.42
C TRP A 363 2.02 -0.73 -7.48
N GLY A 364 1.87 0.55 -7.75
CA GLY A 364 0.93 1.06 -8.75
C GLY A 364 -0.53 0.95 -8.31
N PHE A 365 -1.38 0.61 -9.28
CA PHE A 365 -2.83 0.70 -9.16
C PHE A 365 -3.43 -0.27 -8.13
N VAL A 366 -4.55 0.14 -7.54
CA VAL A 366 -5.46 -0.73 -6.80
C VAL A 366 -6.74 -0.88 -7.64
N PRO A 367 -6.98 -2.06 -8.26
CA PRO A 367 -8.18 -2.29 -9.05
C PRO A 367 -9.44 -2.33 -8.19
N GLU A 368 -10.60 -2.01 -8.78
CA GLU A 368 -11.88 -1.96 -8.07
C GLU A 368 -12.24 -3.29 -7.37
N ASP A 369 -11.92 -4.43 -7.97
CA ASP A 369 -12.19 -5.74 -7.39
C ASP A 369 -11.34 -6.05 -6.14
N HIS A 370 -10.30 -5.25 -5.87
CA HIS A 370 -9.49 -5.31 -4.64
C HIS A 370 -10.07 -4.47 -3.50
N ILE A 371 -10.91 -3.47 -3.79
CA ILE A 371 -11.53 -2.60 -2.78
C ILE A 371 -12.43 -3.42 -1.85
N VAL A 372 -12.20 -3.38 -0.54
CA VAL A 372 -12.98 -4.13 0.47
C VAL A 372 -14.06 -3.24 1.09
N GLY A 373 -13.74 -2.01 1.45
CA GLY A 373 -14.69 -1.10 2.09
C GLY A 373 -14.03 0.16 2.65
N CYS A 374 -14.84 1.00 3.30
CA CYS A 374 -14.39 2.23 3.94
C CYS A 374 -14.13 1.97 5.43
N ALA A 375 -12.97 2.35 5.96
CA ALA A 375 -12.79 2.49 7.41
C ALA A 375 -13.64 3.66 7.91
N THR A 376 -14.48 3.43 8.92
CA THR A 376 -15.51 4.40 9.33
C THR A 376 -15.28 4.97 10.72
N PHE A 377 -14.95 4.13 11.70
CA PHE A 377 -14.62 4.59 13.05
C PHE A 377 -13.69 3.61 13.76
N THR A 378 -12.95 4.13 14.74
CA THR A 378 -12.11 3.38 15.66
C THR A 378 -12.98 2.86 16.81
N TRP A 379 -13.29 1.56 16.86
CA TRP A 379 -14.13 1.02 17.94
C TRP A 379 -13.36 0.75 19.23
N PHE A 380 -12.05 0.55 19.13
CA PHE A 380 -11.16 0.37 20.27
C PHE A 380 -9.74 0.83 19.91
N SER A 381 -8.96 1.26 20.90
CA SER A 381 -7.61 1.72 20.67
C SER A 381 -6.71 1.46 21.87
N LYS A 382 -5.53 0.91 21.61
CA LYS A 382 -4.50 0.67 22.62
C LYS A 382 -3.12 1.00 22.09
N GLN A 383 -2.23 1.37 22.99
CA GLN A 383 -0.80 1.52 22.72
C GLN A 383 0.02 0.62 23.65
N ASN A 384 1.25 0.35 23.23
CA ASN A 384 2.21 -0.47 23.99
C ASN A 384 3.53 0.28 24.22
N GLU A 385 4.23 -0.12 25.28
CA GLU A 385 5.49 0.51 25.71
C GLU A 385 6.62 0.44 24.67
N ALA A 386 6.70 -0.66 23.92
CA ALA A 386 7.74 -0.88 22.92
C ALA A 386 7.72 0.20 21.83
N GLN A 387 6.52 0.51 21.31
CA GLN A 387 6.32 1.46 20.22
C GLN A 387 5.99 2.89 20.70
N HIS A 388 5.31 3.03 21.84
CA HIS A 388 4.77 4.31 22.28
C HIS A 388 5.40 4.84 23.57
N GLY A 389 6.30 4.09 24.20
CA GLY A 389 6.95 4.46 25.47
C GLY A 389 6.11 4.18 26.71
N GLU A 390 4.81 3.90 26.57
CA GLU A 390 3.95 3.43 27.65
C GLU A 390 2.81 2.54 27.13
N SER A 391 2.29 1.65 27.98
CA SER A 391 1.13 0.80 27.66
C SER A 391 -0.15 1.38 28.27
N LYS A 392 -1.14 1.73 27.43
CA LYS A 392 -2.46 2.23 27.89
C LYS A 392 -3.54 2.02 26.83
N ILE A 393 -4.80 2.12 27.26
CA ILE A 393 -5.96 2.26 26.38
C ILE A 393 -6.10 3.74 26.03
N ARG A 394 -6.29 4.06 24.74
CA ARG A 394 -6.54 5.44 24.26
C ARG A 394 -8.05 5.69 24.23
N TRP A 395 -8.63 6.00 25.40
CA TRP A 395 -10.07 6.19 25.56
C TRP A 395 -10.63 7.32 24.71
N ASP A 396 -9.84 8.36 24.45
CA ASP A 396 -10.16 9.49 23.58
C ASP A 396 -10.33 9.11 22.10
N ARG A 397 -9.91 7.90 21.71
CA ARG A 397 -10.05 7.37 20.34
C ARG A 397 -11.16 6.34 20.20
N VAL A 398 -11.78 5.90 21.29
CA VAL A 398 -12.86 4.92 21.26
C VAL A 398 -14.12 5.55 20.65
N MET A 399 -14.71 4.88 19.67
CA MET A 399 -15.84 5.35 18.84
C MET A 399 -15.55 6.64 18.07
N ARG A 400 -14.28 6.98 17.85
CA ARG A 400 -13.91 8.16 17.07
C ARG A 400 -14.07 7.87 15.57
N PRO A 401 -14.75 8.74 14.79
CA PRO A 401 -14.77 8.62 13.33
C PRO A 401 -13.37 8.60 12.74
N VAL A 402 -13.20 7.86 11.65
CA VAL A 402 -12.01 7.97 10.81
C VAL A 402 -12.24 9.16 9.89
N GLU A 403 -11.54 10.26 10.16
CA GLU A 403 -11.47 11.45 9.32
C GLU A 403 -10.36 11.28 8.31
#